data_AF-A0A1G8ESF2-F1
#
_entry.id   AF-A0A1G8ESF2-F1
#
_cell.length_a   1.000
_cell.length_b   1.000
_cell.length_c   1.000
_cell.angle_alpha   90.00
_cell.angle_beta   90.00
_cell.angle_gamma   90.00
#
_symmetry.space_group_name_H-M   'P 1'
#
loop_
_entity.id
_entity.type
_entity.pdbx_description
1 polymer ?
#
loop_
_entity_poly.entity_id
_entity_poly.type
_entity_poly.pdbx_seq_one_letter_code
_entity_poly.pdbx_strand_id
1 'polypeptide(L)'
;MVDIIQPLLLDYVVQDMSARFDHALVNIAGELVQYPIHNTIISGRSVRKYVYVPETEAVGKQILGASLMDTAGNTLANNALNVIKNDKGFLIGFEFFVEVKANDI
;
A
#
# COMPACT_ATOMS: atom_id res chain seq x y z
N MET A 1 0.45 0.31 -35.76
CA MET A 1 0.58 -0.82 -34.82
C MET A 1 -0.70 -0.83 -34.02
N VAL A 2 -1.50 -1.90 -34.08
CA VAL A 2 -2.67 -2.01 -33.21
C VAL A 2 -2.12 -2.33 -31.83
N ASP A 3 -2.35 -1.45 -30.85
CA ASP A 3 -2.00 -1.77 -29.47
C ASP A 3 -2.81 -3.00 -29.05
N ILE A 4 -2.12 -4.13 -28.85
CA ILE A 4 -2.72 -5.38 -28.36
C ILE A 4 -3.43 -5.12 -27.02
N ILE A 5 -2.87 -4.21 -26.23
CA ILE A 5 -3.40 -3.81 -24.93
C ILE A 5 -4.17 -2.50 -25.09
N GLN A 6 -5.49 -2.58 -24.88
CA GLN A 6 -6.35 -1.41 -24.87
C GLN A 6 -6.27 -0.69 -23.50
N PRO A 7 -6.38 0.65 -23.45
CA PRO A 7 -6.34 1.41 -22.19
C PRO A 7 -7.33 0.91 -21.13
N LEU A 8 -8.53 0.51 -21.57
CA LEU A 8 -9.58 0.01 -20.68
C LEU A 8 -9.16 -1.22 -19.87
N LEU A 9 -8.33 -2.11 -20.45
CA LEU A 9 -7.82 -3.26 -19.72
C LEU A 9 -6.89 -2.82 -18.57
N LEU A 10 -6.06 -1.82 -18.82
CA LEU A 10 -5.15 -1.27 -17.81
C LEU A 10 -5.94 -0.63 -16.68
N ASP A 11 -7.02 0.09 -16.99
CA ASP A 11 -7.90 0.69 -15.99
C ASP A 11 -8.51 -0.37 -15.08
N TYR A 12 -8.99 -1.50 -15.63
CA TYR A 12 -9.50 -2.61 -14.83
C TYR A 12 -8.44 -3.24 -13.94
N VAL A 13 -7.23 -3.49 -14.47
CA VAL A 13 -6.14 -4.06 -13.66
C VAL A 13 -5.78 -3.15 -12.49
N VAL A 14 -5.73 -1.83 -12.72
CA VAL A 14 -5.44 -0.84 -11.67
C VAL A 14 -6.53 -0.83 -10.60
N GLN A 15 -7.79 -0.86 -11.00
CA GLN A 15 -8.93 -0.91 -10.07
C GLN A 15 -8.95 -2.21 -9.26
N ASP A 16 -8.78 -3.34 -9.92
CA ASP A 16 -8.77 -4.66 -9.29
C ASP A 16 -7.60 -4.79 -8.31
N MET A 17 -6.41 -4.29 -8.67
CA MET A 17 -5.27 -4.25 -7.77
C MET A 17 -5.58 -3.38 -6.54
N SER A 18 -6.15 -2.19 -6.74
CA SER A 18 -6.50 -1.29 -5.63
C SER A 18 -7.51 -1.91 -4.66
N ALA A 19 -8.48 -2.68 -5.17
CA ALA A 19 -9.54 -3.32 -4.40
C ALA A 19 -9.06 -4.51 -3.55
N ARG A 20 -7.91 -5.10 -3.88
CA ARG A 20 -7.33 -6.22 -3.11
C ARG A 20 -6.70 -5.79 -1.77
N PHE A 21 -6.34 -4.52 -1.63
CA PHE A 21 -5.75 -4.01 -0.40
C PHE A 21 -6.84 -3.69 0.62
N ASP A 22 -6.90 -4.45 1.71
CA ASP A 22 -7.91 -4.33 2.76
C ASP A 22 -7.44 -3.44 3.92
N HIS A 23 -6.30 -3.79 4.53
CA HIS A 23 -5.72 -3.06 5.65
C HIS A 23 -4.19 -3.13 5.62
N ALA A 24 -3.56 -2.46 6.58
CA ALA A 24 -2.13 -2.56 6.81
C ALA A 24 -1.83 -3.15 8.19
N LEU A 25 -0.76 -3.93 8.28
CA LEU A 25 -0.12 -4.29 9.55
C LEU A 25 1.16 -3.47 9.69
N VAL A 26 1.27 -2.70 10.77
CA VAL A 26 2.45 -1.89 11.07
C VAL A 26 3.20 -2.56 12.21
N ASN A 27 4.49 -2.83 12.03
CA ASN A 27 5.35 -3.36 13.07
C ASN A 27 5.82 -2.20 13.98
N ILE A 28 5.30 -2.17 15.20
CA ILE A 28 5.59 -1.17 16.21
C ILE A 28 6.28 -1.87 17.38
N ALA A 29 7.58 -1.64 17.54
CA ALA A 29 8.42 -2.23 18.58
C ALA A 29 8.35 -3.78 18.63
N GLY A 30 8.18 -4.43 17.48
CA GLY A 30 8.08 -5.89 17.35
C GLY A 30 6.65 -6.43 17.35
N GLU A 31 5.66 -5.59 17.64
CA GLU A 31 4.24 -5.96 17.62
C GLU A 31 3.58 -5.55 16.29
N LEU A 32 2.83 -6.46 15.67
CA LEU A 32 2.06 -6.15 14.46
C LEU A 32 0.70 -5.58 14.86
N VAL A 33 0.49 -4.30 14.54
CA VAL A 33 -0.76 -3.58 14.83
C VAL A 33 -1.50 -3.29 13.53
N GLN A 34 -2.79 -3.58 13.49
CA GLN A 34 -3.63 -3.35 12.32
C GLN A 34 -4.07 -1.89 12.23
N TYR A 35 -3.92 -1.30 11.04
CA TYR A 35 -4.39 0.04 10.69
C TYR A 35 -5.24 0.00 9.42
N PRO A 36 -6.34 0.75 9.36
CA PRO A 36 -7.11 0.89 8.12
C PRO A 36 -6.31 1.69 7.08
N ILE A 37 -6.64 1.49 5.81
CA ILE A 37 -6.17 2.37 4.74
C ILE A 37 -6.81 3.74 4.95
N HIS A 38 -5.99 4.74 5.29
CA HIS A 38 -6.44 6.10 5.55
C HIS A 38 -6.89 6.82 4.28
N ASN A 39 -6.17 6.62 3.17
CA ASN A 39 -6.52 7.21 1.89
C ASN A 39 -6.02 6.35 0.73
N THR A 40 -6.77 6.36 -0.38
CA THR A 40 -6.39 5.72 -1.65
C THR A 40 -6.41 6.77 -2.75
N ILE A 41 -5.33 6.91 -3.51
CA ILE A 41 -5.26 7.75 -4.69
C ILE A 41 -4.95 6.87 -5.90
N ILE A 42 -5.82 6.91 -6.90
CA ILE A 42 -5.59 6.27 -8.20
C ILE A 42 -5.36 7.40 -9.21
N SER A 43 -4.24 7.33 -9.95
CA SER A 43 -3.87 8.35 -10.93
C SER A 43 -3.27 7.68 -12.16
N GLY A 44 -4.09 7.52 -13.20
CA GLY A 44 -3.70 6.75 -14.39
C GLY A 44 -3.33 5.33 -14.00
N ARG A 45 -2.05 4.97 -14.21
CA ARG A 45 -1.51 3.62 -13.93
C ARG A 45 -0.93 3.45 -12.53
N SER A 46 -1.04 4.47 -11.68
CA SER A 46 -0.50 4.43 -10.32
C SER A 46 -1.59 4.28 -9.27
N VAL A 47 -1.34 3.42 -8.29
CA VAL A 47 -2.14 3.30 -7.06
C VAL A 47 -1.27 3.69 -5.87
N ARG A 48 -1.75 4.66 -5.09
CA ARG A 48 -1.14 5.08 -3.83
C ARG A 48 -2.07 4.76 -2.68
N LYS A 49 -1.55 4.08 -1.67
CA LYS A 49 -2.25 3.76 -0.42
C LYS A 49 -1.52 4.43 0.73
N TYR A 50 -2.27 5.11 1.58
CA TYR A 50 -1.75 5.77 2.77
C TYR A 50 -2.27 5.09 4.02
N VAL A 51 -1.38 4.86 4.98
CA VAL A 51 -1.67 4.33 6.31
C VAL A 51 -1.25 5.38 7.31
N TYR A 52 -2.16 5.76 8.20
CA TYR A 52 -1.91 6.80 9.19
C TYR A 52 -1.83 6.19 10.59
N VAL A 53 -0.69 6.38 11.26
CA VAL A 53 -0.49 6.02 12.67
C VAL A 53 -0.76 7.28 13.51
N PRO A 54 -1.84 7.33 14.32
CA PRO A 54 -2.27 8.53 15.05
C PRO A 54 -1.25 9.04 16.07
N GLU A 55 -1.25 10.34 16.35
CA GLU A 55 -0.36 11.00 17.34
C GLU A 55 -0.35 10.33 18.71
N THR A 56 -1.50 9.86 19.18
CA THR A 56 -1.66 9.25 20.50
C THR A 56 -1.09 7.83 20.59
N GLU A 57 -0.71 7.23 19.48
CA GLU A 57 -0.22 5.86 19.42
C GLU A 57 1.26 5.81 19.05
N ALA A 58 1.98 4.86 19.65
CA ALA A 58 3.37 4.55 19.31
C ALA A 58 4.39 5.68 19.52
N VAL A 59 4.06 6.76 20.22
CA VAL A 59 5.01 7.80 20.61
C VAL A 59 6.19 7.18 21.37
N GLY A 60 7.41 7.50 20.94
CA GLY A 60 8.64 6.94 21.50
C GLY A 60 8.91 5.48 21.13
N LYS A 61 7.98 4.80 20.43
CA LYS A 61 8.19 3.45 19.91
C LYS A 61 8.80 3.51 18.52
N GLN A 62 9.49 2.42 18.16
CA GLN A 62 10.12 2.25 16.86
C GLN A 62 9.14 1.60 15.88
N ILE A 63 8.92 2.20 14.73
CA ILE A 63 8.23 1.59 13.59
C ILE A 63 9.27 0.88 12.73
N LEU A 64 9.13 -0.44 12.61
CA LEU A 64 10.07 -1.34 11.91
C LEU A 64 9.62 -1.70 10.49
N GLY A 65 8.38 -1.37 10.14
CA GLY A 65 7.85 -1.60 8.81
C GLY A 65 6.34 -1.62 8.77
N ALA A 66 5.82 -1.74 7.57
CA ALA A 66 4.40 -1.93 7.32
C ALA A 66 4.18 -2.91 6.18
N SER A 67 3.07 -3.63 6.24
CA SER A 67 2.64 -4.61 5.25
C SER A 67 1.23 -4.28 4.83
N LEU A 68 0.94 -4.28 3.52
CA LEU A 68 -0.42 -4.26 3.01
C LEU A 68 -0.95 -5.68 2.90
N MET A 69 -2.17 -5.88 3.39
CA MET A 69 -2.81 -7.18 3.52
C MET A 69 -4.06 -7.26 2.65
N ASP A 70 -4.42 -8.47 2.24
CA ASP A 70 -5.74 -8.78 1.72
C ASP A 70 -6.71 -9.22 2.84
N THR A 71 -7.98 -9.43 2.47
CA THR A 71 -9.04 -9.89 3.39
C THR A 71 -8.82 -11.30 3.93
N ALA A 72 -7.96 -12.10 3.28
CA ALA A 72 -7.63 -13.46 3.71
C ALA A 72 -6.42 -13.50 4.64
N GLY A 73 -5.82 -12.35 4.96
CA GLY A 73 -4.63 -12.25 5.81
C GLY A 73 -3.33 -12.52 5.06
N ASN A 74 -3.32 -12.55 3.73
CA ASN A 74 -2.09 -12.64 2.95
C ASN A 74 -1.43 -11.28 2.83
N THR A 75 -0.10 -11.28 2.86
CA THR A 75 0.70 -10.09 2.60
C THR A 75 0.84 -9.86 1.10
N LEU A 76 0.39 -8.70 0.63
CA LEU A 76 0.48 -8.28 -0.77
C LEU A 76 1.68 -7.38 -1.06
N ALA A 77 2.10 -6.58 -0.07
CA ALA A 77 3.26 -5.70 -0.20
C ALA A 77 3.89 -5.45 1.18
N ASN A 78 5.20 -5.23 1.20
CA ASN A 78 5.96 -4.89 2.41
C ASN A 78 6.79 -3.65 2.18
N ASN A 79 6.90 -2.83 3.22
CA ASN A 79 7.78 -1.69 3.28
C ASN A 79 8.55 -1.74 4.61
N ALA A 80 9.84 -2.03 4.54
CA ALA A 80 10.71 -2.01 5.71
C ALA A 80 10.99 -0.56 6.11
N LEU A 81 10.80 -0.25 7.39
CA LEU A 81 11.01 1.08 7.93
C LEU A 81 11.92 0.98 9.15
N ASN A 82 12.54 2.09 9.53
CA ASN A 82 13.25 2.16 10.79
C ASN A 82 13.17 3.58 11.33
N VAL A 83 12.03 3.91 11.92
CA VAL A 83 11.71 5.26 12.36
C VAL A 83 11.26 5.24 13.81
N ILE A 84 11.87 6.07 14.65
CA ILE A 84 11.35 6.32 16.00
C ILE A 84 10.26 7.39 15.87
N LYS A 85 9.04 7.04 16.28
CA LYS A 85 7.92 7.96 16.19
C LYS A 85 8.00 9.01 17.30
N ASN A 86 7.81 10.27 16.92
CA ASN A 86 7.72 11.41 17.84
C ASN A 86 6.27 11.64 18.29
N ASP A 87 5.97 12.84 18.78
CA ASP A 87 4.65 13.28 19.23
C ASP A 87 3.67 13.58 18.08
N LYS A 88 4.12 13.48 16.82
CA LYS A 88 3.30 13.75 15.62
C LYS A 88 2.80 12.47 14.97
N GLY A 89 1.75 12.63 14.16
CA GLY A 89 1.20 11.56 13.35
C GLY A 89 2.22 11.09 12.32
N PHE A 90 2.16 9.81 11.97
CA PHE A 90 3.08 9.22 11.00
C PHE A 90 2.30 8.64 9.82
N LEU A 91 2.63 9.09 8.61
CA LEU A 91 1.97 8.68 7.38
C LEU A 91 2.90 7.77 6.57
N ILE A 92 2.45 6.55 6.30
CA ILE A 92 3.17 5.56 5.49
C ILE A 92 2.51 5.49 4.12
N GLY A 93 3.28 5.76 3.08
CA GLY A 93 2.82 5.65 1.69
C GLY A 93 3.32 4.38 1.02
N PHE A 94 2.42 3.69 0.34
CA PHE A 94 2.75 2.65 -0.63
C PHE A 94 2.36 3.16 -2.02
N GLU A 95 3.29 3.15 -2.96
CA GLU A 95 3.06 3.55 -4.34
C GLU A 95 3.40 2.41 -5.29
N PHE A 96 2.44 2.07 -6.15
CA PHE A 96 2.55 1.02 -7.14
C PHE A 96 2.28 1.61 -8.52
N PHE A 97 3.07 1.19 -9.51
CA PHE A 97 2.83 1.49 -10.92
C PHE A 97 2.55 0.19 -11.66
N VAL A 98 1.46 0.16 -12.44
CA VAL A 98 1.04 -1.02 -13.21
C VAL A 98 1.49 -0.88 -14.66
N GLU A 99 2.21 -1.90 -15.14
CA GLU A 99 2.59 -2.04 -16.54
C GLU A 99 2.20 -3.44 -17.04
N VAL A 100 1.47 -3.50 -18.16
CA VAL A 100 1.15 -4.75 -18.85
C VAL A 100 1.88 -4.75 -20.19
N LYS A 101 2.52 -5.87 -20.53
CA LYS A 101 3.26 -6.05 -21.77
C LYS A 101 2.66 -7.20 -22.55
N ALA A 102 2.41 -6.98 -23.84
CA ALA A 102 2.07 -8.05 -24.75
C ALA A 102 3.38 -8.75 -25.13
N ASN A 103 3.37 -10.08 -25.13
CA ASN A 103 4.49 -10.83 -25.70
C ASN A 103 4.33 -10.84 -27.21
N ASP A 104 5.43 -10.61 -27.92
CA ASP A 104 5.51 -10.92 -29.33
C ASP A 104 5.57 -12.45 -29.44
N ILE A 105 4.46 -13.08 -29.83
CA ILE A 105 4.37 -14.50 -30.17
C ILE A 105 4.35 -14.63 -31.69
#